data_AF-A0ABD0ZZY2-F1
#
_entry.id   AF-A0ABD0ZZY2-F1
#
_cell.length_a   1.000
_cell.length_b   1.000
_cell.length_c   1.000
_cell.angle_alpha   90.00
_cell.angle_beta   90.00
_cell.angle_gamma   90.00
#
_symmetry.space_group_name_H-M   'P 1'
#
loop_
_entity.id
_entity.type
_entity.pdbx_description
1 polymer ?
#
loop_
_entity_poly.entity_id
_entity_poly.type
_entity_poly.pdbx_seq_one_letter_code
_entity_poly.pdbx_strand_id
1 'polypeptide(L)'
;MLEAAKHPIYDGCKEGHSPLSAATRMMGIKTDFNLSEDCVDAFADFFNDYLPEGNLAPQSYYAIQKLVAGLGLPYQIIDVCRDNCMIFWREYANLESCRFCGEDIFQVSAGMSRIHYQRMWYLPIADRLKRLYQSERTAKGMRWHGEHSFTGDISHPSDAEAWKHFRYTYPDFAREIRNVYLGLSTDGFNPFGKGGRKYSLWPVIVTPYNLPPALCMKRNFLFLTILVPGPNHPRRALDVF
;
A
#
# COMPACT_ATOMS: atom_id res chain seq x y z
N MET A 1 -18.86 -2.00 10.47
CA MET A 1 -18.31 -1.05 9.46
C MET A 1 -19.18 -0.97 8.23
N LEU A 2 -19.39 -2.07 7.47
CA LEU A 2 -20.32 -2.06 6.33
C LEU A 2 -21.77 -1.75 6.72
N GLU A 3 -22.15 -1.97 7.98
CA GLU A 3 -23.45 -1.53 8.52
C GLU A 3 -23.68 -0.02 8.40
N ALA A 4 -22.63 0.79 8.61
CA ALA A 4 -22.72 2.25 8.44
C ALA A 4 -22.85 2.69 6.97
N ALA A 5 -22.74 1.74 6.02
CA ALA A 5 -23.05 1.98 4.61
C ALA A 5 -24.51 1.63 4.26
N LYS A 6 -25.17 0.82 5.08
CA LYS A 6 -26.53 0.30 4.83
C LYS A 6 -27.65 1.23 5.31
N HIS A 7 -27.34 2.10 6.27
CA HIS A 7 -28.32 3.03 6.84
C HIS A 7 -28.18 4.40 6.19
N PRO A 8 -29.30 5.05 5.81
CA PRO A 8 -29.25 6.42 5.33
C PRO A 8 -28.78 7.36 6.45
N ILE A 9 -28.27 8.54 6.09
CA ILE A 9 -27.89 9.56 7.09
C ILE A 9 -29.12 10.04 7.88
N TYR A 10 -30.26 10.16 7.22
CA TYR A 10 -31.56 10.50 7.81
C TYR A 10 -32.68 9.97 6.92
N ASP A 11 -33.90 9.89 7.45
CA ASP A 11 -35.05 9.38 6.70
C ASP A 11 -35.41 10.27 5.50
N GLY A 12 -35.61 9.64 4.33
CA GLY A 12 -35.86 10.35 3.07
C GLY A 12 -34.61 10.95 2.41
N CYS A 13 -33.41 10.67 2.92
CA CYS A 13 -32.16 11.03 2.24
C CYS A 13 -32.00 10.28 0.91
N LYS A 14 -31.26 10.88 -0.03
CA LYS A 14 -30.99 10.28 -1.35
C LYS A 14 -30.30 8.91 -1.20
N GLU A 15 -30.68 7.97 -2.06
CA GLU A 15 -30.10 6.63 -2.07
C GLU A 15 -28.56 6.67 -2.15
N GLY A 16 -27.89 5.86 -1.32
CA GLY A 16 -26.43 5.80 -1.20
C GLY A 16 -25.79 6.85 -0.30
N HIS A 17 -26.56 7.81 0.25
CA HIS A 17 -26.09 8.73 1.27
C HIS A 17 -26.17 8.09 2.65
N SER A 18 -25.04 7.56 3.10
CA SER A 18 -24.87 6.91 4.41
C SER A 18 -23.74 7.57 5.21
N PRO A 19 -23.66 7.32 6.53
CA PRO A 19 -22.56 7.84 7.36
C PRO A 19 -21.17 7.50 6.79
N LEU A 20 -21.00 6.28 6.30
CA LEU A 20 -19.72 5.86 5.68
C LEU A 20 -19.44 6.60 4.36
N SER A 21 -20.47 6.84 3.55
CA SER A 21 -20.37 7.61 2.30
C SER A 21 -19.95 9.06 2.56
N ALA A 22 -20.58 9.71 3.54
CA ALA A 22 -20.23 11.06 3.98
C ALA A 22 -18.79 11.13 4.50
N ALA A 23 -18.42 10.22 5.41
CA ALA A 23 -17.07 10.16 5.98
C ALA A 23 -15.99 9.96 4.89
N THR A 24 -16.23 9.06 3.93
CA THR A 24 -15.29 8.79 2.83
C THR A 24 -15.12 10.02 1.93
N ARG A 25 -16.22 10.72 1.61
CA ARG A 25 -16.17 11.95 0.78
C ARG A 25 -15.48 13.09 1.51
N MET A 26 -15.78 13.30 2.80
CA MET A 26 -15.12 14.33 3.62
C MET A 26 -13.62 14.07 3.77
N MET A 27 -13.21 12.81 3.97
CA MET A 27 -11.79 12.45 4.01
C MET A 27 -11.10 12.68 2.64
N GLY A 28 -11.80 12.39 1.54
CA GLY A 28 -11.33 12.69 0.19
C GLY A 28 -11.10 14.20 -0.01
N ILE A 29 -12.10 15.03 0.31
CA ILE A 29 -12.01 16.49 0.23
C ILE A 29 -10.87 17.03 1.10
N LYS A 30 -10.77 16.57 2.36
CA LYS A 30 -9.65 16.97 3.25
C LYS A 30 -8.30 16.69 2.60
N THR A 31 -8.15 15.52 1.98
CA THR A 31 -6.89 15.10 1.37
C THR A 31 -6.60 15.86 0.08
N ASP A 32 -7.59 16.02 -0.80
CA ASP A 32 -7.45 16.68 -2.11
C ASP A 32 -7.15 18.17 -1.98
N PHE A 33 -7.69 18.82 -0.94
CA PHE A 33 -7.54 20.26 -0.70
C PHE A 33 -6.63 20.59 0.49
N ASN A 34 -6.01 19.58 1.11
CA ASN A 34 -5.13 19.72 2.27
C ASN A 34 -5.75 20.54 3.42
N LEU A 35 -7.01 20.27 3.75
CA LEU A 35 -7.73 20.95 4.83
C LEU A 35 -7.18 20.51 6.20
N SER A 36 -7.15 21.44 7.17
CA SER A 36 -6.83 21.14 8.56
C SER A 36 -7.92 20.28 9.21
N GLU A 37 -7.63 19.65 10.34
CA GLU A 37 -8.62 18.90 11.12
C GLU A 37 -9.71 19.85 11.64
N ASP A 38 -9.31 20.99 12.22
CA ASP A 38 -10.24 22.04 12.67
C ASP A 38 -11.20 22.53 11.57
N CYS A 39 -10.71 22.61 10.33
CA CYS A 39 -11.55 23.01 9.20
C CYS A 39 -12.60 21.93 8.89
N VAL A 40 -12.23 20.66 8.97
CA VAL A 40 -13.18 19.54 8.77
C VAL A 40 -14.19 19.48 9.90
N ASP A 41 -13.77 19.71 11.15
CA ASP A 41 -14.66 19.79 12.31
C ASP A 41 -15.67 20.93 12.14
N ALA A 42 -15.20 22.13 11.80
CA ALA A 42 -16.09 23.27 11.57
C ALA A 42 -17.11 23.03 10.45
N PHE A 43 -16.70 22.36 9.36
CA PHE A 43 -17.65 21.96 8.31
C PHE A 43 -18.61 20.86 8.76
N ALA A 44 -18.15 19.88 9.54
CA ALA A 44 -18.99 18.82 10.08
C ALA A 44 -20.08 19.40 10.97
N ASP A 45 -19.71 20.31 11.87
CA ASP A 45 -20.65 21.05 12.73
C ASP A 45 -21.65 21.85 11.89
N PHE A 46 -21.16 22.65 10.94
CA PHE A 46 -22.01 23.43 10.04
C PHE A 46 -23.01 22.55 9.28
N PHE A 47 -22.61 21.39 8.75
CA PHE A 47 -23.57 20.51 8.06
C PHE A 47 -24.58 19.90 9.02
N ASN A 48 -24.18 19.51 10.23
CA ASN A 48 -25.09 18.93 11.21
C ASN A 48 -26.19 19.91 11.64
N ASP A 49 -25.89 21.22 11.69
CA ASP A 49 -26.88 22.26 12.00
C ASP A 49 -28.00 22.38 10.94
N TYR A 50 -27.71 22.05 9.68
CA TYR A 50 -28.69 22.09 8.59
C TYR A 50 -29.40 20.74 8.37
N LEU A 51 -28.92 19.67 9.00
CA LEU A 51 -29.52 18.34 8.87
C LEU A 51 -30.65 18.15 9.89
N PRO A 52 -31.62 17.26 9.60
CA PRO A 52 -32.69 16.96 10.54
C PRO A 52 -32.15 16.46 11.89
N GLU A 53 -32.94 16.69 12.95
CA GLU A 53 -32.67 16.13 14.27
C GLU A 53 -32.62 14.60 14.23
N GLY A 54 -31.66 14.00 14.93
CA GLY A 54 -31.45 12.54 14.93
C GLY A 54 -30.71 11.97 13.72
N ASN A 55 -30.12 12.82 12.87
CA ASN A 55 -29.30 12.35 11.75
C ASN A 55 -28.02 11.62 12.22
N LEU A 56 -27.46 10.81 11.33
CA LEU A 56 -26.30 9.96 11.56
C LEU A 56 -25.02 10.49 10.89
N ALA A 57 -24.98 11.77 10.49
CA ALA A 57 -23.79 12.33 9.87
C ALA A 57 -22.62 12.36 10.87
N PRO A 58 -21.38 12.15 10.42
CA PRO A 58 -20.25 12.27 11.33
C PRO A 58 -20.08 13.73 11.78
N GLN A 59 -19.84 13.92 13.07
CA GLN A 59 -19.80 15.24 13.72
C GLN A 59 -18.38 15.79 13.92
N SER A 60 -17.36 15.02 13.57
CA SER A 60 -15.98 15.46 13.71
C SER A 60 -15.06 14.67 12.79
N TYR A 61 -13.87 15.20 12.55
CA TYR A 61 -12.75 14.53 11.92
C TYR A 61 -12.44 13.22 12.61
N TYR A 62 -12.49 13.17 13.95
CA TYR A 62 -12.30 11.92 14.68
C TYR A 62 -13.39 10.87 14.36
N ALA A 63 -14.67 11.28 14.31
CA ALA A 63 -15.75 10.37 13.94
C ALA A 63 -15.62 9.89 12.49
N ILE A 64 -15.25 10.80 11.57
CA ILE A 64 -14.93 10.49 10.17
C ILE A 64 -13.79 9.45 10.12
N GLN A 65 -12.68 9.73 10.81
CA GLN A 65 -11.50 8.88 10.85
C GLN A 65 -11.84 7.49 11.39
N LYS A 66 -12.64 7.39 12.44
CA LYS A 66 -13.09 6.11 13.01
C LYS A 66 -13.93 5.29 12.03
N LEU A 67 -14.79 5.95 11.24
CA LEU A 67 -15.59 5.28 10.21
C LEU A 67 -14.72 4.78 9.05
N VAL A 68 -13.78 5.59 8.57
CA VAL A 68 -12.90 5.21 7.45
C VAL A 68 -11.71 4.36 7.87
N ALA A 69 -11.33 4.32 9.15
CA ALA A 69 -10.22 3.51 9.65
C ALA A 69 -10.41 2.03 9.29
N GLY A 70 -11.65 1.57 9.31
CA GLY A 70 -12.00 0.23 8.87
C GLY A 70 -11.84 -0.01 7.36
N LEU A 71 -11.99 1.03 6.54
CA LEU A 71 -11.76 0.98 5.10
C LEU A 71 -10.27 1.05 4.73
N GLY A 72 -9.42 1.39 5.70
CA GLY A 72 -7.98 1.52 5.51
C GLY A 72 -7.36 0.27 4.88
N LEU A 73 -6.30 0.48 4.09
CA LEU A 73 -5.45 -0.63 3.68
C LEU A 73 -4.80 -1.19 4.95
N PRO A 74 -4.98 -2.49 5.26
CA PRO A 74 -4.26 -3.08 6.37
C PRO A 74 -2.77 -2.89 6.11
N TYR A 75 -2.06 -2.48 7.14
CA TYR A 75 -0.61 -2.40 7.10
C TYR A 75 -0.05 -3.07 8.35
N GLN A 76 1.18 -3.51 8.23
CA GLN A 76 1.96 -4.12 9.30
C GLN A 76 3.18 -3.25 9.51
N ILE A 77 3.43 -2.89 10.76
CA ILE A 77 4.66 -2.22 11.13
C ILE A 77 5.69 -3.32 11.39
N ILE A 78 6.80 -3.27 10.67
CA ILE A 78 7.88 -4.24 10.77
C ILE A 78 9.12 -3.50 11.24
N ASP A 79 9.74 -3.98 12.31
CA ASP A 79 10.98 -3.40 12.79
C ASP A 79 12.13 -3.77 11.85
N VAL A 80 13.07 -2.84 11.71
CA VAL A 80 14.19 -2.95 10.77
C VAL A 80 15.47 -2.70 11.55
N CYS A 81 16.51 -3.49 11.26
CA CYS A 81 17.84 -3.24 11.79
C CYS A 81 18.29 -1.82 11.42
N ARG A 82 18.93 -1.11 12.35
CA ARG A 82 19.44 0.26 12.14
C ARG A 82 20.32 0.38 10.89
N ASP A 83 21.10 -0.64 10.59
CA ASP A 83 21.99 -0.70 9.41
C ASP A 83 21.33 -1.35 8.19
N ASN A 84 20.03 -1.61 8.24
CA ASN A 84 19.21 -2.28 7.22
C ASN A 84 19.68 -3.72 6.90
N CYS A 85 20.40 -4.39 7.81
CA CYS A 85 20.90 -5.75 7.55
C CYS A 85 19.81 -6.83 7.56
N MET A 86 18.68 -6.59 8.23
CA MET A 86 17.52 -7.49 8.27
C MET A 86 16.26 -6.77 8.73
N ILE A 87 15.13 -7.38 8.41
CA ILE A 87 13.83 -7.08 9.00
C ILE A 87 13.49 -8.10 10.10
N PHE A 88 12.81 -7.65 11.15
CA PHE A 88 12.34 -8.47 12.25
C PHE A 88 10.96 -9.01 11.90
N TRP A 89 10.94 -10.06 11.08
CA TRP A 89 9.74 -10.61 10.48
C TRP A 89 9.67 -12.14 10.60
N ARG A 90 8.44 -12.66 10.69
CA ARG A 90 8.14 -14.11 10.83
C ARG A 90 9.00 -14.77 11.90
N GLU A 91 9.84 -15.74 11.54
CA GLU A 91 10.68 -16.49 12.47
C GLU A 91 11.69 -15.60 13.24
N TYR A 92 11.90 -14.36 12.80
CA TYR A 92 12.82 -13.40 13.42
C TYR A 92 12.12 -12.25 14.12
N ALA A 93 10.78 -12.27 14.22
CA ALA A 93 10.00 -11.17 14.78
C ALA A 93 10.31 -10.89 16.26
N ASN A 94 10.73 -11.90 17.02
CA ASN A 94 11.01 -11.79 18.46
C ASN A 94 12.50 -11.60 18.79
N LEU A 95 13.36 -11.40 17.79
CA LEU A 95 14.77 -11.13 18.06
C LEU A 95 14.92 -9.69 18.55
N GLU A 96 15.70 -9.50 19.61
CA GLU A 96 16.02 -8.16 20.14
C GLU A 96 17.32 -7.59 19.55
N SER A 97 18.05 -8.38 18.77
CA SER A 97 19.30 -7.98 18.13
C SER A 97 19.41 -8.50 16.70
N CYS A 98 20.06 -7.73 15.84
CA CYS A 98 20.36 -8.12 14.46
C CYS A 98 21.31 -9.33 14.43
N ARG A 99 20.97 -10.37 13.66
CA ARG A 99 21.83 -11.56 13.54
C ARG A 99 23.09 -11.35 12.70
N PHE A 100 23.14 -10.26 11.93
CA PHE A 100 24.25 -9.96 11.03
C PHE A 100 25.25 -8.98 11.63
N CYS A 101 24.77 -7.90 12.28
CA CYS A 101 25.65 -6.89 12.89
C CYS A 101 25.65 -6.90 14.42
N GLY A 102 24.76 -7.64 15.09
CA GLY A 102 24.67 -7.71 16.54
C GLY A 102 24.01 -6.51 17.23
N GLU A 103 23.68 -5.45 16.48
CA GLU A 103 23.03 -4.25 17.02
C GLU A 103 21.64 -4.54 17.61
N ASP A 104 21.33 -3.88 18.72
CA ASP A 104 20.03 -3.93 19.38
C ASP A 104 18.96 -3.22 18.52
N ILE A 105 17.71 -3.70 18.57
CA ILE A 105 16.59 -3.05 17.88
C ILE A 105 16.08 -1.80 18.61
N PHE A 106 16.43 -1.64 19.88
CA PHE A 106 15.94 -0.58 20.75
C PHE A 106 17.00 0.47 21.08
N GLN A 107 16.59 1.74 21.01
CA GLN A 107 17.27 2.85 21.63
C GLN A 107 16.74 3.04 23.06
N VAL A 108 17.64 3.23 24.02
CA VAL A 108 17.30 3.64 25.38
C VAL A 108 17.08 5.15 25.39
N SER A 109 15.84 5.59 25.65
CA SER A 109 15.54 7.01 25.86
C SER A 109 15.87 7.42 27.31
N ALA A 110 16.07 8.72 27.54
CA ALA A 110 16.40 9.30 28.85
C ALA A 110 15.34 9.06 29.96
N GLY A 111 14.24 8.35 29.66
CA GLY A 111 13.16 7.99 30.57
C GLY A 111 12.82 6.49 30.65
N MET A 112 13.75 5.59 30.31
CA MET A 112 13.59 4.11 30.37
C MET A 112 12.62 3.47 29.36
N SER A 113 12.05 4.22 28.41
CA SER A 113 11.26 3.61 27.33
C SER A 113 12.17 3.06 26.22
N ARG A 114 11.98 1.78 25.87
CA ARG A 114 12.62 1.13 24.72
C ARG A 114 11.91 1.60 23.45
N ILE A 115 12.60 2.38 22.60
CA ILE A 115 12.06 2.87 21.33
C ILE A 115 12.79 2.16 20.20
N HIS A 116 12.08 1.63 19.20
CA HIS A 116 12.73 0.96 18.08
C HIS A 116 13.51 1.93 17.20
N TYR A 117 14.70 1.53 16.75
CA TYR A 117 15.56 2.37 15.90
C TYR A 117 14.93 2.69 14.55
N GLN A 118 14.36 1.69 13.88
CA GLN A 118 13.81 1.84 12.54
C GLN A 118 12.64 0.89 12.34
N ARG A 119 11.64 1.38 11.61
CA ARG A 119 10.41 0.66 11.26
C ARG A 119 10.08 0.90 9.81
N MET A 120 9.42 -0.06 9.18
CA MET A 120 8.78 0.11 7.88
C MET A 120 7.30 -0.25 7.96
N TRP A 121 6.50 0.31 7.06
CA TRP A 121 5.10 -0.08 6.90
C TRP A 121 4.98 -0.99 5.69
N TYR A 122 4.56 -2.23 5.93
CA TYR A 122 4.24 -3.20 4.89
C TYR A 122 2.73 -3.23 4.66
N LEU A 123 2.29 -2.97 3.44
CA LEU A 123 0.91 -3.07 3.00
C LEU A 123 0.73 -4.41 2.27
N PRO A 124 0.09 -5.43 2.88
CA PRO A 124 0.02 -6.76 2.31
C PRO A 124 -0.66 -6.78 0.95
N ILE A 125 -0.02 -7.44 -0.02
CA ILE A 125 -0.51 -7.53 -1.40
C ILE A 125 -1.38 -8.77 -1.66
N ALA A 126 -1.39 -9.75 -0.76
CA ALA A 126 -2.05 -11.03 -0.98
C ALA A 126 -3.54 -10.86 -1.34
N ASP A 127 -4.31 -10.11 -0.55
CA ASP A 127 -5.74 -9.92 -0.84
C ASP A 127 -5.97 -9.01 -2.06
N ARG A 128 -5.03 -8.10 -2.36
CA ARG A 128 -5.08 -7.28 -3.58
C ARG A 128 -4.91 -8.16 -4.82
N LEU A 129 -3.99 -9.12 -4.78
CA LEU A 129 -3.78 -10.10 -5.85
C LEU A 129 -4.97 -11.05 -5.99
N LYS A 130 -5.54 -11.55 -4.88
CA LYS A 130 -6.78 -12.35 -4.93
C LYS A 130 -7.92 -11.60 -5.61
N ARG A 131 -8.10 -10.31 -5.28
CA ARG A 131 -9.14 -9.46 -5.90
C ARG A 131 -8.99 -9.35 -7.42
N LEU A 132 -7.76 -9.33 -7.95
CA LEU A 132 -7.53 -9.31 -9.39
C LEU A 132 -8.06 -10.57 -10.09
N TYR A 133 -8.01 -11.73 -9.44
CA TYR A 133 -8.60 -12.97 -9.95
C TYR A 133 -10.10 -13.12 -9.66
N GLN A 134 -10.60 -12.50 -8.58
CA GLN A 134 -12.03 -12.54 -8.23
C GLN A 134 -12.89 -11.61 -9.10
N SER A 135 -12.28 -10.61 -9.74
CA SER A 135 -12.97 -9.68 -10.63
C SER A 135 -12.91 -10.17 -12.07
N GLU A 136 -14.07 -10.38 -12.70
CA GLU A 136 -14.19 -10.76 -14.11
C GLU A 136 -13.43 -9.82 -15.05
N ARG A 137 -13.43 -8.51 -14.74
CA ARG A 137 -12.76 -7.47 -15.53
C ARG A 137 -11.24 -7.62 -15.58
N THR A 138 -10.63 -8.22 -14.56
CA THR A 138 -9.17 -8.33 -14.42
C THR A 138 -8.67 -9.77 -14.52
N ALA A 139 -9.50 -10.76 -14.23
CA ALA A 139 -9.12 -12.17 -14.18
C ALA A 139 -8.55 -12.68 -15.50
N LYS A 140 -9.17 -12.31 -16.64
CA LYS A 140 -8.64 -12.64 -17.98
C LYS A 140 -7.28 -11.94 -18.22
N GLY A 141 -7.18 -10.66 -17.86
CA GLY A 141 -5.95 -9.90 -17.95
C GLY A 141 -4.80 -10.55 -17.15
N MET A 142 -5.08 -11.17 -16.01
CA MET A 142 -4.08 -11.83 -15.16
C MET A 142 -3.47 -13.13 -15.75
N ARG A 143 -3.94 -13.58 -16.92
CA ARG A 143 -3.33 -14.68 -17.68
C ARG A 143 -2.71 -14.22 -19.01
N TRP A 144 -2.85 -12.93 -19.33
CA TRP A 144 -2.46 -12.38 -20.64
C TRP A 144 -1.00 -12.66 -20.98
N HIS A 145 -0.09 -12.55 -20.01
CA HIS A 145 1.36 -12.82 -20.17
C HIS A 145 1.70 -14.18 -20.80
N GLY A 146 0.85 -15.19 -20.60
CA GLY A 146 1.06 -16.54 -21.14
C GLY A 146 0.15 -16.89 -22.33
N GLU A 147 -0.87 -16.07 -22.60
CA GLU A 147 -1.84 -16.27 -23.69
C GLU A 147 -1.54 -15.39 -24.91
N HIS A 148 -0.76 -14.31 -24.77
CA HIS A 148 -0.43 -13.43 -25.88
C HIS A 148 0.60 -14.07 -26.85
N SER A 149 0.57 -13.62 -28.10
CA SER A 149 1.59 -13.96 -29.09
C SER A 149 2.66 -12.87 -29.15
N PHE A 150 3.92 -13.28 -29.33
CA PHE A 150 5.05 -12.36 -29.53
C PHE A 150 5.24 -12.09 -31.03
N THR A 151 5.23 -10.82 -31.44
CA THR A 151 5.29 -10.42 -32.85
C THR A 151 6.69 -10.00 -33.32
N GLY A 152 7.72 -10.16 -32.48
CA GLY A 152 9.11 -9.80 -32.78
C GLY A 152 9.61 -8.57 -32.02
N ASP A 153 8.70 -7.66 -31.64
CA ASP A 153 9.01 -6.47 -30.85
C ASP A 153 8.64 -6.68 -29.37
N ILE A 154 9.53 -6.25 -28.46
CA ILE A 154 9.28 -6.32 -27.01
C ILE A 154 8.27 -5.25 -26.63
N SER A 155 7.04 -5.68 -26.35
CA SER A 155 5.92 -4.81 -25.95
C SER A 155 5.59 -4.92 -24.46
N HIS A 156 6.08 -5.98 -23.82
CA HIS A 156 5.79 -6.34 -22.45
C HIS A 156 6.98 -7.09 -21.82
N PRO A 157 7.20 -7.02 -20.48
CA PRO A 157 8.27 -7.79 -19.82
C PRO A 157 8.28 -9.29 -20.13
N SER A 158 7.12 -9.91 -20.40
CA SER A 158 7.02 -11.32 -20.80
C SER A 158 7.67 -11.66 -22.14
N ASP A 159 7.88 -10.66 -23.01
CA ASP A 159 8.58 -10.81 -24.29
C ASP A 159 10.11 -10.88 -24.11
N ALA A 160 10.61 -10.35 -22.98
CA ALA A 160 12.03 -10.12 -22.75
C ALA A 160 12.79 -11.39 -22.32
N GLU A 161 14.10 -11.41 -22.58
CA GLU A 161 14.96 -12.56 -22.31
C GLU A 161 15.02 -12.92 -20.83
N ALA A 162 14.99 -11.93 -19.93
CA ALA A 162 14.98 -12.16 -18.49
C ALA A 162 13.74 -12.98 -18.04
N TRP A 163 12.58 -12.77 -18.66
CA TRP A 163 11.38 -13.53 -18.36
C TRP A 163 11.47 -14.97 -18.87
N LYS A 164 12.02 -15.15 -20.08
CA LYS A 164 12.26 -16.49 -20.65
C LYS A 164 13.23 -17.28 -19.77
N HIS A 165 14.32 -16.65 -19.35
CA HIS A 165 15.27 -17.22 -18.40
C HIS A 165 14.57 -17.63 -17.10
N PHE A 166 13.76 -16.74 -16.49
CA PHE A 166 13.03 -17.07 -15.27
C PHE A 166 12.12 -18.30 -15.45
N ARG A 167 11.39 -18.38 -16.57
CA ARG A 167 10.53 -19.53 -16.87
C ARG A 167 11.32 -20.84 -17.04
N TYR A 168 12.51 -20.77 -17.64
CA TYR A 168 13.40 -21.92 -17.77
C TYR A 168 13.95 -22.37 -16.41
N THR A 169 14.36 -21.42 -15.56
CA THR A 169 14.90 -21.68 -14.22
C THR A 169 13.85 -22.24 -13.26
N TYR A 170 12.59 -21.81 -13.37
CA TYR A 170 11.49 -22.21 -12.50
C TYR A 170 10.31 -22.82 -13.29
N PRO A 171 10.48 -24.00 -13.89
CA PRO A 171 9.49 -24.59 -14.80
C PRO A 171 8.19 -24.95 -14.09
N ASP A 172 8.25 -25.44 -12.85
CA ASP A 172 7.05 -25.76 -12.05
C ASP A 172 6.19 -24.52 -11.77
N PHE A 173 6.84 -23.39 -11.50
CA PHE A 173 6.16 -22.10 -11.35
C PHE A 173 5.60 -21.63 -12.70
N ALA A 174 6.38 -21.72 -13.77
CA ALA A 174 5.97 -21.26 -15.10
C ALA A 174 4.83 -22.08 -15.72
N ARG A 175 4.65 -23.34 -15.29
CA ARG A 175 3.59 -24.23 -15.77
C ARG A 175 2.19 -23.77 -15.38
N GLU A 176 2.04 -23.15 -14.21
CA GLU A 176 0.76 -22.58 -13.78
C GLU A 176 0.63 -21.13 -14.26
N ILE A 177 -0.18 -20.92 -15.30
CA ILE A 177 -0.36 -19.60 -15.94
C ILE A 177 -0.94 -18.53 -14.98
N ARG A 178 -1.60 -18.96 -13.91
CA ARG A 178 -2.17 -18.07 -12.87
C ARG A 178 -1.14 -17.68 -11.80
N ASN A 179 0.09 -18.17 -11.88
CA ASN A 179 1.15 -17.66 -11.02
C ASN A 179 1.45 -16.20 -11.36
N VAL A 180 1.70 -15.40 -10.31
CA VAL A 180 1.81 -13.95 -10.44
C VAL A 180 3.27 -13.54 -10.57
N TYR A 181 3.56 -12.82 -11.63
CA TYR A 181 4.84 -12.19 -11.91
C TYR A 181 4.75 -10.72 -11.50
N LEU A 182 5.68 -10.30 -10.65
CA LEU A 182 5.66 -8.98 -10.04
C LEU A 182 6.85 -8.17 -10.52
N GLY A 183 6.58 -6.97 -11.02
CA GLY A 183 7.57 -5.92 -11.17
C GLY A 183 7.69 -5.15 -9.87
N LEU A 184 8.92 -4.90 -9.43
CA LEU A 184 9.21 -4.08 -8.26
C LEU A 184 9.90 -2.79 -8.72
N SER A 185 9.42 -1.66 -8.21
CA SER A 185 10.04 -0.35 -8.43
C SER A 185 10.14 0.41 -7.12
N THR A 186 11.18 1.22 -7.00
CA THR A 186 11.41 2.11 -5.86
C THR A 186 11.76 3.50 -6.36
N ASP A 187 11.24 4.53 -5.70
CA ASP A 187 11.67 5.90 -6.00
C ASP A 187 13.15 6.08 -5.62
N GLY A 188 13.91 6.75 -6.47
CA GLY A 188 15.31 7.12 -6.21
C GLY A 188 16.37 6.02 -6.36
N PHE A 189 16.12 4.97 -7.16
CA PHE A 189 17.20 4.12 -7.69
C PHE A 189 18.13 4.98 -8.56
N ASN A 190 19.12 5.64 -7.94
CA ASN A 190 20.14 6.44 -8.63
C ASN A 190 21.45 5.62 -8.71
N PRO A 191 21.64 4.80 -9.76
CA PRO A 191 22.82 3.94 -9.88
C PRO A 191 24.16 4.70 -10.00
N PHE A 192 24.14 6.04 -10.20
CA PHE A 192 25.34 6.85 -10.42
C PHE A 192 25.54 7.97 -9.39
N GLY A 193 24.90 7.83 -8.22
CA GLY A 193 24.91 8.72 -7.06
C GLY A 193 25.98 9.82 -7.02
N LYS A 194 25.63 11.02 -7.51
CA LYS A 194 26.30 12.28 -7.16
C LYS A 194 25.22 13.34 -6.90
N GLY A 195 24.80 13.45 -5.63
CA GLY A 195 23.81 14.43 -5.16
C GLY A 195 22.47 13.79 -4.77
N GLY A 196 22.44 13.06 -3.65
CA GLY A 196 21.19 12.51 -3.13
C GLY A 196 20.35 13.59 -2.46
N ARG A 197 19.14 13.86 -2.97
CA ARG A 197 18.12 14.60 -2.23
C ARG A 197 17.79 13.81 -0.95
N LYS A 198 17.63 14.51 0.18
CA LYS A 198 17.13 13.91 1.44
C LYS A 198 15.64 13.64 1.26
N TYR A 199 15.27 12.41 0.90
CA TYR A 199 13.87 11.99 0.85
C TYR A 199 13.39 11.67 2.26
N SER A 200 12.21 12.13 2.64
CA SER A 200 11.58 11.81 3.93
C SER A 200 10.98 10.39 3.95
N LEU A 201 10.84 9.75 2.79
CA LEU A 201 10.16 8.46 2.62
C LEU A 201 10.65 7.77 1.34
N TRP A 202 10.80 6.45 1.40
CA TRP A 202 11.14 5.59 0.27
C TRP A 202 9.98 4.62 0.01
N PRO A 203 9.16 4.85 -1.03
CA PRO A 203 8.10 3.94 -1.40
C PRO A 203 8.61 2.78 -2.26
N VAL A 204 8.16 1.57 -1.94
CA VAL A 204 8.27 0.40 -2.81
C VAL A 204 6.91 0.14 -3.44
N ILE A 205 6.90 0.13 -4.76
CA ILE A 205 5.72 -0.10 -5.59
C ILE A 205 5.89 -1.46 -6.28
N VAL A 206 4.83 -2.26 -6.23
CA VAL A 206 4.75 -3.54 -6.91
C VAL A 206 3.71 -3.43 -8.02
N THR A 207 3.98 -4.00 -9.19
CA THR A 207 3.02 -4.08 -10.29
C THR A 207 2.86 -5.53 -10.77
N PRO A 208 1.63 -6.02 -11.01
CA PRO A 208 1.42 -7.34 -11.59
C PRO A 208 1.68 -7.30 -13.10
N TYR A 209 2.85 -7.80 -13.52
CA TYR A 209 3.20 -7.98 -14.94
C TYR A 209 2.41 -9.11 -15.60
N ASN A 210 1.46 -9.74 -14.92
CA ASN A 210 0.52 -10.62 -15.61
C ASN A 210 -0.39 -9.87 -16.60
N LEU A 211 -0.70 -8.60 -16.29
CA LEU A 211 -1.66 -7.78 -17.02
C LEU A 211 -1.12 -7.31 -18.37
N PRO A 212 -2.00 -7.09 -19.38
CA PRO A 212 -1.59 -6.55 -20.67
C PRO A 212 -0.95 -5.15 -20.56
N PRO A 213 -0.16 -4.72 -21.57
CA PRO A 213 0.49 -3.40 -21.62
C PRO A 213 -0.46 -2.23 -21.35
N ALA A 214 -1.70 -2.32 -21.82
CA ALA A 214 -2.73 -1.30 -21.61
C ALA A 214 -3.18 -1.14 -20.14
N LEU A 215 -2.83 -2.08 -19.26
CA LEU A 215 -3.24 -2.12 -17.86
C LEU A 215 -2.05 -2.14 -16.89
N CYS A 216 -0.98 -2.90 -17.14
CA CYS A 216 0.07 -3.16 -16.15
C CYS A 216 0.77 -1.90 -15.59
N MET A 217 0.77 -0.79 -16.34
CA MET A 217 1.34 0.49 -15.89
C MET A 217 0.29 1.52 -15.45
N LYS A 218 -1.00 1.18 -15.40
CA LYS A 218 -2.02 2.11 -14.91
C LYS A 218 -1.97 2.23 -13.39
N ARG A 219 -2.22 3.45 -12.88
CA ARG A 219 -2.17 3.82 -11.45
C ARG A 219 -2.90 2.84 -10.53
N ASN A 220 -4.05 2.31 -10.95
CA ASN A 220 -4.86 1.38 -10.16
C ASN A 220 -4.23 -0.01 -9.99
N PHE A 221 -3.22 -0.36 -10.78
CA PHE A 221 -2.44 -1.60 -10.67
C PHE A 221 -1.02 -1.38 -10.12
N LEU A 222 -0.66 -0.13 -9.81
CA LEU A 222 0.57 0.20 -9.09
C LEU A 222 0.31 0.10 -7.58
N PHE A 223 0.85 -0.95 -6.98
CA PHE A 223 0.61 -1.28 -5.58
C PHE A 223 1.70 -0.70 -4.69
N LEU A 224 1.41 0.41 -4.01
CA LEU A 224 2.20 0.82 -2.86
C LEU A 224 2.20 -0.32 -1.83
N THR A 225 3.39 -0.85 -1.53
CA THR A 225 3.56 -2.10 -0.77
C THR A 225 4.47 -1.91 0.43
N ILE A 226 5.53 -1.11 0.34
CA ILE A 226 6.39 -0.81 1.48
C ILE A 226 6.61 0.69 1.55
N LEU A 227 6.59 1.23 2.77
CA LEU A 227 7.04 2.57 3.09
C LEU A 227 8.18 2.49 4.09
N VAL A 228 9.36 2.96 3.68
CA VAL A 228 10.54 3.05 4.55
C VAL A 228 10.78 4.52 4.88
N PRO A 229 10.72 4.93 6.16
CA PRO A 229 11.02 6.30 6.56
C PRO A 229 12.45 6.68 6.19
N GLY A 230 12.61 7.90 5.67
CA GLY A 230 13.92 8.52 5.45
C GLY A 230 14.57 9.01 6.76
N PRO A 231 15.71 9.72 6.68
CA PRO A 231 16.33 10.30 5.49
C PRO A 231 17.30 9.38 4.75
N ASN A 232 17.68 8.26 5.36
CA ASN A 232 18.67 7.35 4.80
C ASN A 232 18.01 6.48 3.72
N HIS A 233 18.59 6.45 2.52
CA HIS A 233 18.19 5.50 1.49
C HIS A 233 18.39 4.07 2.04
N PRO A 234 17.51 3.10 1.73
CA PRO A 234 17.70 1.67 2.04
C PRO A 234 18.96 1.02 1.42
N ARG A 235 19.83 1.82 0.78
CA ARG A 235 21.05 1.49 0.01
C ARG A 235 21.02 0.11 -0.63
N ARG A 236 22.08 -0.69 -0.39
CA ARG A 236 22.34 -1.99 -1.00
C ARG A 236 21.49 -3.12 -0.42
N ALA A 237 20.69 -2.86 0.60
CA ALA A 237 19.92 -3.88 1.33
C ALA A 237 18.46 -3.96 0.87
N LEU A 238 18.15 -3.51 -0.35
CA LEU A 238 16.79 -3.56 -0.85
C LEU A 238 16.29 -4.99 -1.09
N ASP A 239 17.23 -5.91 -1.29
CA ASP A 239 17.06 -7.37 -1.38
C ASP A 239 16.73 -8.04 -0.04
N VAL A 240 16.96 -7.34 1.07
CA VAL A 240 16.68 -7.80 2.44
C VAL A 240 15.21 -7.53 2.84
N PHE A 241 14.54 -6.59 2.15
CA PHE A 241 13.17 -6.16 2.43
C PHE A 241 12.11 -6.96 1.67
#